data_AF-A0A350X6F1-F1
#
_entry.id   AF-A0A350X6F1-F1
#
_cell.length_a   1.000
_cell.length_b   1.000
_cell.length_c   1.000
_cell.angle_alpha   90.00
_cell.angle_beta   90.00
_cell.angle_gamma   90.00
#
_symmetry.space_group_name_H-M   'P 1'
#
loop_
_entity.id
_entity.type
_entity.pdbx_description
1 polymer ?
#
loop_
_entity_poly.entity_id
_entity_poly.type
_entity_poly.pdbx_seq_one_letter_code
_entity_poly.pdbx_strand_id
1 'polypeptide(L)' 'MTRLRIAFPSRRDSTDLQNKANQVAQFLSRELGMPVEAIVSDETAAVEALRANRVDVAFLSSRPAIRAEQATGARMVLA' A
#
# COMPACT_ATOMS: atom_id res chain seq x y z
N MET A 1 13.30 14.65 4.30
CA MET A 1 12.55 14.42 3.04
C MET A 1 11.47 13.40 3.34
N THR A 2 10.20 13.76 3.13
CA THR A 2 9.04 12.89 3.37
C THR A 2 8.86 11.99 2.14
N ARG A 3 8.85 10.67 2.32
CA ARG A 3 8.62 9.66 1.27
C ARG A 3 7.32 8.93 1.57
N LEU A 4 6.53 8.64 0.54
CA LEU A 4 5.29 7.90 0.66
C LEU A 4 5.54 6.41 0.34
N ARG A 5 5.23 5.52 1.28
CA ARG A 5 5.35 4.06 1.10
C ARG A 5 3.96 3.45 0.96
N ILE A 6 3.75 2.75 -0.16
CA ILE A 6 2.47 2.16 -0.52
C ILE A 6 2.59 0.64 -0.57
N ALA A 7 1.80 -0.07 0.23
CA ALA A 7 1.70 -1.52 0.18
C ALA A 7 0.67 -1.98 -0.86
N PHE A 8 1.07 -2.91 -1.72
CA PHE A 8 0.22 -3.58 -2.70
C PHE A 8 0.13 -5.08 -2.37
N PRO A 9 -1.07 -5.61 -2.10
CA PRO A 9 -1.23 -7.01 -1.76
C PRO A 9 -0.95 -7.90 -2.97
N SER A 10 -0.03 -8.85 -2.80
CA SER A 10 0.24 -9.88 -3.80
C SER A 10 -0.82 -10.98 -3.77
N ARG A 11 -1.25 -11.39 -4.96
CA ARG A 11 -1.96 -12.65 -5.15
C ARG A 11 -0.96 -13.66 -5.69
N ARG A 12 -1.06 -14.92 -5.28
CA ARG A 12 -0.05 -15.96 -5.58
C ARG A 12 0.25 -16.13 -7.08
N ASP A 13 -0.66 -15.72 -7.96
CA ASP A 13 -0.55 -15.94 -9.41
C ASP A 13 -0.12 -14.67 -10.19
N SER A 14 0.27 -13.59 -9.52
CA SER A 14 0.66 -12.35 -10.21
C SER A 14 2.18 -12.28 -10.44
N THR A 15 2.63 -12.62 -11.64
CA THR A 15 4.06 -12.59 -12.05
C THR A 15 4.60 -11.17 -12.34
N ASP A 16 3.71 -10.21 -12.56
CA ASP A 16 4.07 -8.84 -13.00
C ASP A 16 3.64 -7.74 -12.00
N LEU A 17 3.27 -8.13 -10.78
CA LEU A 17 2.69 -7.18 -9.83
C LEU A 17 3.70 -6.12 -9.37
N GLN A 18 4.96 -6.49 -9.18
CA GLN A 18 6.00 -5.53 -8.78
C GLN A 18 6.21 -4.45 -9.84
N ASN A 19 6.20 -4.80 -11.13
CA ASN A 19 6.38 -3.83 -12.21
C ASN A 19 5.18 -2.87 -12.28
N LYS A 20 3.95 -3.37 -12.16
CA LYS A 20 2.74 -2.54 -12.12
C LYS A 20 2.73 -1.63 -10.91
N ALA A 21 3.08 -2.15 -9.74
CA ALA A 21 3.18 -1.36 -8.51
C ALA A 21 4.23 -0.25 -8.64
N ASN A 22 5.38 -0.55 -9.26
CA ASN A 22 6.42 0.43 -9.55
C ASN A 22 5.95 1.50 -10.55
N GLN A 23 5.21 1.13 -11.60
CA GLN A 23 4.63 2.09 -12.56
C GLN A 23 3.65 3.05 -11.88
N VAL A 24 2.79 2.53 -10.99
CA VAL A 24 1.87 3.36 -10.19
C VAL A 24 2.64 4.29 -9.26
N ALA A 25 3.65 3.78 -8.54
CA ALA A 25 4.49 4.62 -7.69
C ALA A 25 5.22 5.71 -8.49
N GLN A 26 5.75 5.39 -9.66
CA GLN A 26 6.41 6.37 -10.52
C GLN A 26 5.44 7.42 -11.07
N PHE A 27 4.20 7.03 -11.38
CA PHE A 27 3.15 7.97 -11.75
C PHE A 27 2.81 8.91 -10.60
N LEU A 28 2.49 8.36 -9.42
CA LEU A 28 2.17 9.16 -8.23
C LEU A 28 3.33 10.04 -7.78
N SER A 29 4.57 9.57 -7.93
CA SER A 29 5.75 10.37 -7.58
C SER A 29 5.89 11.62 -8.45
N ARG A 30 5.52 11.53 -9.73
CA ARG A 30 5.48 12.67 -10.65
C ARG A 30 4.36 13.64 -10.30
N GLU A 31 3.16 13.14 -10.02
CA GLU A 31 1.99 13.98 -9.71
C GLU A 31 2.10 14.68 -8.35
N LEU A 32 2.65 14.00 -7.35
CA LEU A 32 2.76 14.52 -5.97
C LEU A 32 4.04 15.33 -5.74
N GLY A 33 4.98 15.31 -6.67
CA GLY A 33 6.29 15.97 -6.51
C GLY A 33 7.13 15.42 -5.36
N MET A 34 6.87 14.18 -4.92
CA MET A 34 7.56 13.54 -3.79
C MET A 34 7.93 12.09 -4.12
N PRO A 35 8.96 11.51 -3.46
CA PRO A 35 9.32 10.11 -3.68
C PRO A 35 8.20 9.17 -3.21
N VAL A 36 7.78 8.24 -4.07
CA VAL A 36 6.80 7.19 -3.75
C VAL A 36 7.47 5.83 -3.94
N GLU A 37 7.31 4.94 -2.97
CA GLU A 37 7.89 3.60 -2.94
C GLU A 37 6.78 2.55 -2.87
N ALA A 38 6.78 1.61 -3.82
CA ALA A 38 5.82 0.52 -3.88
C ALA A 38 6.40 -0.75 -3.23
N ILE A 39 5.69 -1.27 -2.23
CA ILE A 39 6.04 -2.50 -1.52
C ILE A 39 4.99 -3.54 -1.87
N VAL A 40 5.42 -4.64 -2.51
CA VAL A 40 4.54 -5.78 -2.76
C VAL A 40 4.70 -6.79 -1.63
N SER A 41 3.61 -7.11 -0.94
CA SER A 41 3.59 -8.07 0.17
C SER A 41 2.24 -8.78 0.21
N ASP A 42 2.07 -9.85 0.98
CA ASP A 42 0.74 -10.40 1.22
C ASP A 42 -0.15 -9.43 2.04
N GLU A 43 -1.47 -9.69 2.08
CA GLU A 43 -2.44 -8.83 2.79
C GLU A 43 -2.15 -8.73 4.30
N THR A 44 -1.72 -9.83 4.93
CA THR A 44 -1.39 -9.85 6.37
C THR A 44 -0.18 -8.96 6.66
N ALA A 45 0.86 -9.07 5.83
CA ALA A 45 2.05 -8.25 5.92
C ALA A 45 1.75 -6.77 5.68
N ALA A 46 0.83 -6.44 4.77
CA ALA A 46 0.40 -5.06 4.52
C ALA A 46 -0.32 -4.45 5.74
N VAL A 47 -1.21 -5.21 6.38
CA VAL A 47 -1.91 -4.77 7.61
C VAL A 47 -0.93 -4.59 8.77
N GLU A 48 0.00 -5.53 8.96
CA GLU A 48 1.03 -5.41 9.99
C GLU A 48 1.99 -4.25 9.73
N ALA A 49 2.32 -3.98 8.46
CA ALA A 49 3.13 -2.85 8.08
C ALA A 49 2.43 -1.51 8.37
N LEU A 50 1.11 -1.41 8.15
CA LEU A 50 0.30 -0.25 8.54
C LEU A 50 0.33 -0.07 10.06
N ARG A 51 0.09 -1.14 10.83
CA ARG A 51 0.10 -1.12 12.30
C ARG A 51 1.46 -0.66 12.85
N ALA A 52 2.54 -1.03 12.20
CA ALA A 52 3.91 -0.69 12.59
C ALA A 52 4.39 0.67 12.04
N ASN A 53 3.55 1.47 11.39
CA ASN A 53 3.93 2.71 10.68
C ASN A 53 5.08 2.51 9.67
N ARG A 54 5.18 1.31 9.10
CA ARG A 54 6.17 0.95 8.08
C ARG A 54 5.69 1.23 6.66
N VAL A 55 4.38 1.41 6.47
CA VAL A 55 3.78 1.92 5.24
C VAL A 55 2.75 2.96 5.58
N ASP A 56 2.59 3.92 4.68
CA ASP A 56 1.74 5.09 4.89
C ASP A 56 0.36 4.88 4.24
N VAL A 57 0.29 4.03 3.20
CA VAL A 57 -0.95 3.64 2.50
C VAL A 57 -0.89 2.14 2.15
N ALA A 58 -2.02 1.44 2.19
CA ALA A 58 -2.14 0.09 1.65
C ALA A 58 -3.40 -0.06 0.80
N PHE A 59 -3.27 -0.69 -0.38
CA PHE A 59 -4.40 -1.06 -1.23
C PHE A 59 -5.04 -2.34 -0.71
N LEU A 60 -6.01 -2.25 0.19
CA LEU A 60 -6.64 -3.41 0.79
C LEU A 60 -7.96 -3.76 0.09
N SER A 61 -8.29 -5.05 0.00
CA SER A 61 -9.64 -5.47 -0.38
C SER A 61 -10.65 -5.10 0.72
N SER A 62 -11.95 -5.07 0.41
CA SER A 62 -12.97 -4.47 1.27
C SER A 62 -13.05 -5.03 2.70
N ARG A 63 -12.84 -6.34 2.92
CA ARG A 63 -12.87 -6.92 4.28
C ARG A 63 -11.59 -6.59 5.09
N PRO A 64 -10.37 -6.67 4.53
CA PRO A 64 -9.16 -6.17 5.16
C PRO A 64 -9.14 -4.66 5.40
N ALA A 65 -9.76 -3.84 4.54
CA ALA A 65 -9.84 -2.39 4.72
C ALA A 65 -10.60 -2.01 6.01
N ILE A 66 -11.74 -2.67 6.26
CA ILE A 66 -12.51 -2.50 7.50
C ILE A 66 -11.69 -2.95 8.74
N ARG A 67 -10.94 -4.06 8.63
CA ARG A 67 -10.06 -4.50 9.71
C ARG A 67 -8.91 -3.52 9.97
N ALA A 68 -8.33 -2.92 8.94
CA ALA A 68 -7.26 -1.94 9.09
C ALA A 68 -7.76 -0.68 9.82
N GLU A 69 -8.95 -0.18 9.46
CA GLU A 69 -9.58 0.95 10.15
C GLU A 69 -9.80 0.65 11.65
N GLN A 70 -10.31 -0.55 11.97
CA GLN A 70 -10.57 -0.96 13.36
C GLN A 70 -9.29 -1.23 14.18
N ALA A 71 -8.20 -1.66 13.53
CA ALA A 71 -7.01 -2.13 14.22
C ALA A 71 -5.88 -1.09 14.34
N THR A 72 -5.83 -0.09 13.46
CA THR A 72 -4.65 0.80 13.35
C THR A 72 -4.97 2.29 13.43
N GLY A 73 -6.25 2.68 13.44
CA GLY A 73 -6.65 4.08 13.30
C GLY A 73 -6.41 4.65 11.90
N ALA A 74 -6.11 3.79 10.92
CA ALA A 74 -6.00 4.18 9.52
C ALA A 74 -7.37 4.63 8.98
N ARG A 75 -7.38 5.71 8.20
CA ARG A 75 -8.60 6.21 7.57
C ARG A 75 -8.75 5.59 6.19
N MET A 76 -9.91 4.98 5.91
CA MET A 76 -10.27 4.52 4.57
C MET A 76 -10.54 5.75 3.67
N VAL A 77 -9.74 5.93 2.61
CA VAL A 77 -9.84 7.10 1.71
C VAL A 77 -10.59 6.77 0.43
N LEU A 78 -10.48 5.53 -0.07
CA LEU A 78 -11.16 5.02 -1.27
C LEU A 78 -11.47 3.53 -1.06
N ALA A 79 -12.69 3.09 -1.39
CA ALA A 79 -13.19 1.72 -1.30
C ALA A 79 -13.83 1.29 -2.62
#